data_AF-A0A3B9PBW2-F1
#
_entry.id   AF-A0A3B9PBW2-F1
#
_cell.length_a   1.000
_cell.length_b   1.000
_cell.length_c   1.000
_cell.angle_alpha   90.00
_cell.angle_beta   90.00
_cell.angle_gamma   90.00
#
_symmetry.space_group_name_H-M   'P 1'
#
loop_
_entity.id
_entity.type
_entity.pdbx_description
1 polymer ?
#
loop_
_entity_poly.entity_id
_entity_poly.type
_entity_poly.pdbx_seq_one_letter_code
_entity_poly.pdbx_strand_id
1 'polypeptide(L)'
;MARQSRIDNSANQYIRNKIKQARNEAKESQEDLAQALQKSRVSVSDIERGRVEISAADLGWIAVHYEKPVSYFYPPRVRIDKEDLSPLDEELLFLFTQLPHTQKYIAVEYLRQQVSIANKAFENISINQTSDKDSK
;
A
#
# COMPACT_ATOMS: atom_id res chain seq x y z
N MET A 1 25.51 -3.50 11.21
CA MET A 1 24.25 -4.28 11.35
C MET A 1 22.98 -3.42 11.31
N ALA A 2 22.94 -2.21 11.89
CA ALA A 2 21.75 -1.34 11.89
C ALA A 2 21.28 -0.78 10.52
N ARG A 3 22.17 -0.68 9.52
CA ARG A 3 21.81 -0.16 8.18
C ARG A 3 21.06 -1.19 7.32
N GLN A 4 21.43 -2.47 7.45
CA GLN A 4 20.80 -3.56 6.70
C GLN A 4 19.35 -3.82 7.15
N SER A 5 19.03 -3.62 8.43
CA SER A 5 17.67 -3.85 8.95
C SER A 5 16.64 -2.79 8.51
N ARG A 6 17.07 -1.58 8.12
CA ARG A 6 16.17 -0.57 7.50
C ARG A 6 15.93 -0.85 6.02
N ILE A 7 16.94 -1.37 5.33
CA ILE A 7 16.89 -1.72 3.90
C ILE A 7 15.89 -2.87 3.63
N ASP A 8 15.76 -3.81 4.56
CA ASP A 8 14.79 -4.92 4.48
C ASP A 8 13.46 -4.64 5.22
N ASN A 9 13.04 -3.38 5.31
CA ASN A 9 11.67 -3.05 5.73
C ASN A 9 10.67 -3.44 4.62
N SER A 10 9.48 -3.91 4.98
CA SER A 10 8.42 -4.38 4.05
C SER A 10 8.07 -3.34 2.97
N ALA A 11 8.15 -2.05 3.29
CA ALA A 11 7.95 -0.95 2.35
C ALA A 11 9.05 -0.87 1.28
N ASN A 12 10.33 -0.99 1.66
CA ASN A 12 11.45 -0.98 0.71
C ASN A 12 11.41 -2.21 -0.20
N GLN A 13 11.01 -3.37 0.34
CA GLN A 13 10.77 -4.57 -0.45
C GLN A 13 9.65 -4.38 -1.47
N TYR A 14 8.56 -3.71 -1.08
CA TYR A 14 7.47 -3.39 -2.00
C TYR A 14 7.95 -2.48 -3.13
N ILE A 15 8.66 -1.39 -2.80
CA ILE A 15 9.20 -0.43 -3.78
C ILE A 15 10.10 -1.14 -4.79
N ARG A 16 11.10 -1.93 -4.34
CA ARG A 16 12.04 -2.63 -5.26
C ARG A 16 11.32 -3.63 -6.16
N ASN A 17 10.31 -4.32 -5.64
CA ASN A 17 9.51 -5.25 -6.43
C ASN A 17 8.68 -4.51 -7.49
N LYS A 18 8.11 -3.35 -7.14
CA LYS A 18 7.35 -2.51 -8.08
C LYS A 18 8.21 -1.89 -9.17
N ILE A 19 9.44 -1.48 -8.86
CA ILE A 19 10.42 -1.04 -9.86
C ILE A 19 10.71 -2.17 -10.85
N LYS A 20 11.05 -3.35 -10.33
CA LYS A 20 11.30 -4.55 -11.16
C LYS A 20 10.09 -4.92 -12.00
N GLN A 21 8.88 -4.82 -11.43
CA GLN A 21 7.63 -5.08 -12.14
C GLN A 21 7.43 -4.09 -13.29
N ALA A 22 7.55 -2.79 -13.06
CA ALA A 22 7.38 -1.77 -14.09
C ALA A 22 8.38 -1.96 -15.25
N ARG A 23 9.65 -2.24 -14.92
CA ARG A 23 10.68 -2.55 -15.92
C ARG A 23 10.33 -3.78 -16.76
N ASN A 24 9.88 -4.85 -16.12
CA ASN A 24 9.50 -6.08 -16.82
C ASN A 24 8.25 -5.89 -17.70
N GLU A 25 7.26 -5.10 -17.25
CA GLU A 25 6.08 -4.73 -18.04
C GLU A 25 6.46 -3.96 -19.31
N ALA A 26 7.46 -3.08 -19.21
CA ALA A 26 8.05 -2.35 -20.33
C ALA A 26 8.97 -3.21 -21.22
N LYS A 27 9.23 -4.47 -20.84
CA LYS A 27 10.19 -5.39 -21.50
C LYS A 27 11.62 -4.84 -21.55
N GLU A 28 11.98 -4.00 -20.60
CA GLU A 28 13.30 -3.39 -20.50
C GLU A 28 14.26 -4.26 -19.67
N SER A 29 15.54 -4.22 -20.01
CA SER A 29 16.63 -4.80 -19.23
C SER A 29 17.07 -3.86 -18.11
N GLN A 30 17.85 -4.38 -17.15
CA GLN A 30 18.46 -3.53 -16.11
C GLN A 30 19.41 -2.47 -16.69
N GLU A 31 19.95 -2.69 -17.90
CA GLU A 31 20.80 -1.72 -18.60
C GLU A 31 19.96 -0.54 -19.11
N ASP A 32 18.79 -0.81 -19.68
CA ASP A 32 17.90 0.22 -20.24
C ASP A 32 17.44 1.19 -19.14
N LEU A 33 17.02 0.65 -17.99
CA LEU A 33 16.68 1.46 -16.81
C LEU A 33 17.89 2.22 -16.27
N ALA A 34 19.09 1.62 -16.32
CA ALA A 34 20.30 2.29 -15.86
C ALA A 34 20.65 3.49 -16.76
N GLN A 35 20.49 3.34 -18.07
CA GLN A 35 20.66 4.42 -19.04
C GLN A 35 19.66 5.56 -18.80
N ALA A 36 18.38 5.24 -18.58
CA ALA A 36 17.35 6.22 -18.27
C ALA A 36 17.64 7.03 -16.99
N LEU A 37 18.26 6.39 -15.99
CA LEU A 37 18.60 7.02 -14.71
C LEU A 37 20.02 7.61 -14.66
N GLN A 38 20.79 7.50 -15.76
CA GLN A 38 22.22 7.86 -15.80
C GLN A 38 23.02 7.19 -14.65
N LYS A 39 22.72 5.91 -14.39
CA LYS A 39 23.39 5.08 -13.38
C LYS A 39 24.08 3.89 -14.05
N SER A 40 24.88 3.16 -13.27
CA SER A 40 25.41 1.88 -13.73
C SER A 40 24.35 0.78 -13.63
N ARG A 41 24.42 -0.21 -14.53
CA ARG A 41 23.63 -1.44 -14.43
C ARG A 41 23.73 -2.10 -13.06
N VAL A 42 24.93 -2.09 -12.47
CA VAL A 42 25.18 -2.66 -11.13
C VAL A 42 24.34 -1.93 -10.08
N SER A 43 24.25 -0.60 -10.14
CA SER A 43 23.43 0.20 -9.22
C SER A 43 21.95 -0.17 -9.32
N VAL A 44 21.40 -0.28 -10.54
CA VAL A 44 20.01 -0.74 -10.74
C VAL A 44 19.81 -2.15 -10.20
N SER A 45 20.76 -3.04 -10.46
CA SER A 45 20.75 -4.42 -9.97
C SER A 45 20.77 -4.49 -8.44
N ASP A 46 21.55 -3.64 -7.78
CA ASP A 46 21.61 -3.54 -6.33
C ASP A 46 20.35 -2.93 -5.72
N ILE A 47 19.71 -1.97 -6.41
CA ILE A 47 18.39 -1.44 -6.04
C ILE A 47 17.34 -2.57 -6.09
N GLU A 48 17.24 -3.31 -7.21
CA GLU A 48 16.23 -4.36 -7.36
C GLU A 48 16.43 -5.53 -6.38
N ARG A 49 17.68 -5.81 -5.97
CA ARG A 49 18.00 -6.79 -4.93
C ARG A 49 17.83 -6.25 -3.50
N GLY A 50 17.61 -4.95 -3.35
CA GLY A 50 17.53 -4.29 -2.05
C GLY A 50 18.84 -4.29 -1.28
N ARG A 51 19.97 -4.09 -1.98
CA ARG A 51 21.26 -3.79 -1.34
C ARG A 51 21.46 -2.29 -1.12
N VAL A 52 20.71 -1.48 -1.88
CA VAL A 52 20.75 -0.01 -1.83
C VAL A 52 19.31 0.51 -1.80
N GLU A 53 19.06 1.52 -0.95
CA GLU A 53 17.78 2.23 -0.95
C GLU A 53 17.71 3.16 -2.15
N ILE A 54 16.54 3.23 -2.78
CA ILE A 54 16.31 4.18 -3.85
C ILE A 54 16.05 5.57 -3.26
N SER A 55 16.64 6.60 -3.87
CA SER A 55 16.36 7.98 -3.48
C SER A 55 14.96 8.41 -3.98
N ALA A 56 14.34 9.37 -3.30
CA ALA A 56 13.05 9.91 -3.74
C ALA A 56 13.13 10.55 -5.14
N ALA A 57 14.26 11.18 -5.47
CA ALA A 57 14.50 11.76 -6.80
C ALA A 57 14.55 10.68 -7.88
N ASP A 58 15.32 9.60 -7.65
CA ASP A 58 15.41 8.48 -8.59
C ASP A 58 14.04 7.82 -8.77
N LEU A 59 13.29 7.59 -7.67
CA LEU A 59 11.96 7.00 -7.74
C LEU A 59 10.98 7.89 -8.54
N GLY A 60 11.10 9.22 -8.41
CA GLY A 60 10.35 10.17 -9.23
C GLY A 60 10.67 10.04 -10.72
N TRP A 61 11.94 9.92 -11.09
CA TRP A 61 12.35 9.69 -12.48
C TRP A 61 11.87 8.36 -13.03
N ILE A 62 11.95 7.28 -12.24
CA ILE A 62 11.40 5.97 -12.61
C ILE A 62 9.89 6.05 -12.87
N ALA A 63 9.17 6.81 -12.04
CA ALA A 63 7.73 6.99 -12.19
C ALA A 63 7.38 7.69 -13.51
N VAL A 64 8.12 8.74 -13.87
CA VAL A 64 7.98 9.43 -15.15
C VAL A 64 8.34 8.51 -16.32
N HIS A 65 9.47 7.82 -16.25
CA HIS A 65 9.98 6.93 -17.30
C HIS A 65 8.98 5.82 -17.67
N TYR A 66 8.33 5.20 -16.67
CA TYR A 66 7.35 4.14 -16.89
C TYR A 66 5.89 4.61 -16.92
N GLU A 67 5.65 5.93 -16.95
CA GLU A 67 4.32 6.53 -16.92
C GLU A 67 3.41 5.98 -15.79
N LYS A 68 4.00 5.77 -14.61
CA LYS A 68 3.28 5.33 -13.41
C LYS A 68 3.16 6.48 -12.41
N PRO A 69 2.03 6.65 -11.72
CA PRO A 69 1.97 7.58 -10.60
C PRO A 69 2.96 7.14 -9.52
N VAL A 70 3.62 8.07 -8.84
CA VAL A 70 4.62 7.73 -7.79
C VAL A 70 4.05 6.83 -6.70
N SER A 71 2.74 6.94 -6.42
CA SER A 71 2.01 6.09 -5.48
C SER A 71 2.00 4.60 -5.86
N TYR A 72 2.18 4.25 -7.14
CA TYR A 72 2.28 2.86 -7.61
C TYR A 72 3.42 2.09 -6.92
N PHE A 73 4.51 2.79 -6.59
CA PHE A 73 5.68 2.18 -5.96
C PHE A 73 5.55 2.04 -4.45
N TYR A 74 4.53 2.63 -3.82
CA TYR A 74 4.31 2.52 -2.38
C TYR A 74 3.24 1.46 -2.06
N PRO A 75 3.40 0.72 -0.95
CA PRO A 75 2.36 -0.20 -0.53
C PRO A 75 1.06 0.57 -0.29
N PRO A 76 -0.09 0.06 -0.77
CA PRO A 76 -1.36 0.69 -0.50
C PRO A 76 -1.61 0.71 1.01
N ARG A 77 -2.18 1.80 1.52
CA ARG A 77 -2.48 1.94 2.96
C ARG A 77 -3.48 0.90 3.44
N VAL A 78 -4.29 0.37 2.53
CA VAL A 78 -5.22 -0.74 2.73
C VAL A 78 -5.03 -1.69 1.55
N ARG A 79 -4.71 -2.94 1.83
CA ARG A 79 -4.61 -3.98 0.83
C ARG A 79 -5.87 -4.83 0.97
N ILE A 80 -6.78 -4.71 0.02
CA ILE A 80 -7.95 -5.57 -0.09
C ILE A 80 -7.68 -6.43 -1.31
N ASP A 81 -7.36 -7.70 -1.07
CA ASP A 81 -7.25 -8.65 -2.16
C ASP A 81 -8.69 -8.95 -2.62
N LYS A 82 -8.93 -8.93 -3.94
CA LYS A 82 -10.29 -9.00 -4.48
C LYS A 82 -10.95 -10.33 -4.12
N GLU A 83 -10.14 -11.36 -3.99
CA GLU A 83 -10.52 -12.72 -3.61
C GLU A 83 -11.03 -12.82 -2.16
N ASP A 84 -10.72 -11.85 -1.31
CA ASP A 84 -11.14 -11.79 0.10
C ASP A 84 -12.43 -10.96 0.31
N LEU A 85 -12.98 -10.36 -0.75
CA LEU A 85 -14.22 -9.59 -0.67
C LEU A 85 -15.42 -10.52 -0.49
N SER A 86 -16.21 -10.27 0.55
CA SER A 86 -17.53 -10.91 0.67
C SER A 86 -18.49 -10.31 -0.37
N PRO A 87 -19.61 -10.99 -0.69
CA PRO A 87 -20.63 -10.43 -1.59
C PRO A 87 -21.15 -9.06 -1.15
N LEU A 88 -21.21 -8.80 0.16
CA LEU A 88 -21.62 -7.51 0.70
C LEU A 88 -20.57 -6.42 0.47
N ASP A 89 -19.28 -6.76 0.56
CA ASP A 89 -18.19 -5.83 0.27
C ASP A 89 -18.18 -5.46 -1.22
N GLU A 90 -18.43 -6.43 -2.10
CA GLU A 90 -18.58 -6.20 -3.54
C GLU A 90 -19.78 -5.29 -3.85
N GLU A 91 -20.93 -5.52 -3.21
CA GLU A 91 -22.12 -4.69 -3.35
C GLU A 91 -21.87 -3.25 -2.88
N LEU A 92 -21.22 -3.08 -1.72
CA LEU A 92 -20.83 -1.77 -1.20
C LEU A 92 -19.93 -1.03 -2.20
N LEU A 93 -18.91 -1.70 -2.73
CA LEU A 93 -17.99 -1.11 -3.71
C LEU A 93 -18.72 -0.74 -5.00
N PHE A 94 -19.61 -1.62 -5.49
CA PHE A 94 -20.44 -1.34 -6.66
C PHE A 94 -21.25 -0.07 -6.47
N LEU A 95 -22.04 0.03 -5.39
CA LEU A 95 -22.83 1.22 -5.07
C LEU A 95 -21.96 2.47 -4.90
N PHE A 96 -20.83 2.34 -4.20
CA PHE A 96 -19.90 3.45 -3.98
C PHE A 96 -19.31 3.99 -5.29
N THR A 97 -19.04 3.14 -6.27
CA THR A 97 -18.52 3.58 -7.57
C THR A 97 -19.48 4.48 -8.34
N GLN A 98 -20.80 4.29 -8.15
CA GLN A 98 -21.87 5.06 -8.80
C GLN A 98 -22.07 6.46 -8.20
N LEU A 99 -21.54 6.72 -6.99
CA LEU A 99 -21.70 8.01 -6.34
C LEU A 99 -20.88 9.11 -7.03
N PRO A 100 -21.37 10.36 -7.10
CA PRO A 100 -20.53 11.48 -7.50
C PRO A 100 -19.44 11.75 -6.45
N HIS A 101 -18.37 12.42 -6.87
CA HIS A 101 -17.14 12.57 -6.08
C HIS A 101 -17.38 13.13 -4.67
N THR A 102 -18.22 14.16 -4.53
CA THR A 102 -18.57 14.76 -3.24
C THR A 102 -19.30 13.79 -2.31
N GLN A 103 -20.18 12.94 -2.85
CA GLN A 103 -20.97 11.98 -2.08
C GLN A 103 -20.11 10.80 -1.60
N LYS A 104 -19.04 10.46 -2.33
CA LYS A 104 -18.08 9.44 -1.88
C LYS A 104 -17.43 9.82 -0.54
N TYR A 105 -17.05 11.09 -0.35
CA TYR A 105 -16.52 11.55 0.93
C TYR A 105 -17.55 11.43 2.06
N ILE A 106 -18.79 11.86 1.80
CA ILE A 106 -19.87 11.78 2.79
C ILE A 106 -20.12 10.32 3.19
N ALA A 107 -20.16 9.40 2.22
CA ALA A 107 -20.35 7.98 2.48
C ALA A 107 -19.20 7.39 3.32
N VAL A 108 -17.95 7.75 3.04
CA VAL A 108 -16.79 7.32 3.84
C VAL A 108 -16.87 7.85 5.27
N GLU A 109 -17.23 9.13 5.46
CA GLU A 109 -17.37 9.71 6.81
C GLU A 109 -18.49 9.04 7.59
N TYR A 110 -19.62 8.75 6.95
CA TYR A 110 -20.72 8.02 7.56
C TYR A 110 -20.27 6.61 8.02
N LEU A 111 -19.60 5.86 7.14
CA LEU A 111 -19.07 4.54 7.49
C LEU A 111 -18.08 4.62 8.67
N ARG A 112 -17.19 5.62 8.68
CA ARG A 112 -16.25 5.84 9.78
C ARG A 112 -16.96 6.07 11.11
N GLN A 113 -18.03 6.88 11.10
CA GLN A 113 -18.83 7.12 12.30
C GLN A 113 -19.49 5.82 12.79
N GLN A 114 -20.11 5.04 11.90
CA GLN A 114 -20.76 3.78 12.26
C GLN A 114 -19.76 2.78 12.86
N VAL A 115 -18.59 2.61 12.24
CA VAL A 115 -17.52 1.75 12.78
C VAL A 115 -17.08 2.22 14.16
N SER A 116 -16.90 3.53 14.36
CA SER A 116 -16.51 4.08 15.67
C SER A 116 -17.57 3.79 16.75
N ILE A 117 -18.85 3.97 16.43
CA ILE A 117 -19.95 3.71 17.36
C ILE A 117 -20.04 2.21 17.69
N ALA A 118 -20.00 1.35 16.68
CA ALA A 118 -20.07 -0.10 16.85
C ALA A 118 -18.92 -0.61 17.74
N ASN A 119 -17.68 -0.22 17.44
CA ASN A 119 -16.51 -0.65 18.21
C ASN A 119 -16.61 -0.22 19.67
N LYS A 120 -17.01 1.03 19.95
CA LYS A 120 -17.23 1.51 21.33
C LYS A 120 -18.31 0.71 22.06
N ALA A 121 -19.40 0.37 21.37
CA ALA A 121 -20.45 -0.46 21.96
C ALA A 121 -19.93 -1.86 22.32
N PHE A 122 -19.14 -2.49 21.44
CA PHE A 122 -18.52 -3.80 21.70
C PHE A 122 -17.50 -3.77 22.85
N GLU A 123 -16.67 -2.74 22.94
CA GLU A 123 -15.74 -2.54 24.06
C GLU A 123 -16.49 -2.45 25.39
N ASN A 124 -17.55 -1.64 25.45
CA ASN A 124 -18.37 -1.49 26.67
C ASN A 124 -19.06 -2.79 27.09
N ILE A 125 -19.56 -3.58 26.12
CA ILE A 125 -20.17 -4.89 26.41
C ILE A 125 -19.12 -5.86 26.97
N SER A 126 -17.91 -5.86 26.40
CA SER A 126 -16.82 -6.75 26.83
C SER A 126 -16.34 -6.42 28.24
N ILE A 127 -16.23 -5.13 28.59
CA ILE A 127 -15.84 -4.66 29.92
C ILE A 127 -16.88 -5.09 30.98
N ASN A 128 -18.17 -4.93 30.69
CA ASN A 128 -19.24 -5.26 31.63
C ASN A 128 -19.35 -6.78 31.91
N GLN A 129 -19.01 -7.63 30.93
CA GLN A 129 -19.00 -9.09 31.11
C GLN A 129 -17.81 -9.60 31.93
N THR A 130 -16.69 -8.87 31.97
CA THR A 130 -15.55 -9.19 32.86
C THR A 130 -15.81 -8.78 34.31
N SER A 131 -16.46 -7.64 34.56
CA SER A 131 -16.77 -7.18 35.94
C SER A 131 -17.78 -8.05 36.69
N ASP A 132 -18.69 -8.73 35.97
CA ASP A 132 -19.67 -9.64 36.57
C ASP A 132 -19.08 -11.00 36.99
N LYS A 133 -17.90 -11.37 36.50
CA LYS A 133 -17.22 -12.63 36.88
C LYS A 133 -16.38 -12.51 38.15
N ASP A 134 -15.91 -11.32 38.50
CA ASP A 134 -15.10 -11.08 39.70
C ASP A 134 -15.94 -10.78 40.96
N SER A 135 -17.27 -10.76 40.83
CA SER A 135 -18.22 -10.49 41.92
C SER A 135 -18.93 -11.76 42.45
N LYS A 136 -18.41 -12.96 42.14
CA LYS A 136 -18.93 -14.25 42.64
C LYS A 136 -17.86 -15.06 43.35
#